data_AF-A0A101GT10-F1
#
_entry.id   AF-A0A101GT10-F1
#
_cell.length_a   1.000
_cell.length_b   1.000
_cell.length_c   1.000
_cell.angle_alpha   90.00
_cell.angle_beta   90.00
_cell.angle_gamma   90.00
#
_symmetry.space_group_name_H-M   'P 1'
#
loop_
_entity.id
_entity.type
_entity.pdbx_description
1 polymer ?
#
loop_
_entity_poly.entity_id
_entity_poly.type
_entity_poly.pdbx_seq_one_letter_code
_entity_poly.pdbx_strand_id
1 'polypeptide(L)'
;MISKVRRNDPCPCGSGKKYKKCCLGKPLPEAAQNSFERYLDNLWSYEKVNEMGTEEIVDKLQDIGISFEKETFLEDVEKFYSARPRQLSESWVTTNVMNNEIGGGVLNG
;
A
#
# COMPACT_ATOMS: atom_id res chain seq x y z
N MET A 1 -0.07 -13.18 17.68
CA MET A 1 -0.12 -14.40 16.86
C MET A 1 -1.57 -14.70 16.51
N ILE A 2 -1.97 -14.69 15.24
CA ILE A 2 -3.32 -15.10 14.83
C ILE A 2 -3.37 -16.63 14.78
N SER A 3 -4.06 -17.23 15.74
CA SER A 3 -4.22 -18.67 15.85
C SER A 3 -5.12 -19.15 14.72
N LYS A 4 -4.59 -19.97 13.80
CA LYS A 4 -5.38 -20.55 12.71
C LYS A 4 -6.43 -21.52 13.29
N VAL A 5 -7.70 -21.11 13.29
CA VAL A 5 -8.82 -21.91 13.81
C VAL A 5 -8.99 -23.22 13.02
N ARG A 6 -9.11 -24.37 13.69
CA ARG A 6 -9.32 -25.66 13.02
C ARG A 6 -10.81 -25.95 12.81
N ARG A 7 -11.14 -26.80 11.82
CA ARG A 7 -12.52 -27.11 11.41
C ARG A 7 -13.42 -27.61 12.55
N ASN A 8 -12.88 -28.32 13.53
CA ASN A 8 -13.65 -28.90 14.62
C ASN A 8 -13.66 -28.06 15.90
N ASP A 9 -12.88 -26.97 15.96
CA ASP A 9 -12.77 -26.12 17.15
C ASP A 9 -14.08 -25.35 17.39
N PRO A 10 -14.35 -24.91 18.63
CA PRO A 10 -15.42 -23.96 18.91
C PRO A 10 -15.32 -22.74 17.99
N CYS A 11 -16.45 -22.34 17.41
CA CYS A 11 -16.45 -21.25 16.45
C CYS A 11 -16.20 -19.90 17.16
N PRO A 12 -15.25 -19.08 16.69
CA PRO A 12 -14.83 -17.85 17.37
C PRO A 12 -15.92 -16.76 17.37
N CYS A 13 -17.02 -16.94 16.63
CA CYS A 13 -18.17 -16.04 16.67
C CYS A 13 -19.07 -16.19 17.91
N GLY A 14 -18.70 -17.06 18.87
CA GLY A 14 -19.45 -17.22 20.13
C GLY A 14 -20.71 -18.09 20.03
N SER A 15 -20.99 -18.70 18.87
CA SER A 15 -22.21 -19.50 18.67
C SER A 15 -22.27 -20.83 19.43
N GLY A 16 -21.18 -21.26 20.08
CA GLY A 16 -21.05 -22.57 20.72
C GLY A 16 -20.96 -23.78 19.76
N LYS A 17 -21.08 -23.56 18.43
CA LYS A 17 -21.00 -24.61 17.41
C LYS A 17 -19.54 -24.86 16.98
N LYS A 18 -19.24 -26.03 16.40
CA LYS A 18 -17.95 -26.29 15.73
C LYS A 18 -17.77 -25.37 14.51
N TYR A 19 -16.57 -24.88 14.25
CA TYR A 19 -16.28 -23.93 13.15
C TYR A 19 -16.82 -24.42 11.79
N LYS A 20 -16.65 -25.71 11.47
CA LYS A 20 -17.16 -26.34 10.23
C LYS A 20 -18.68 -26.36 10.09
N LYS A 21 -19.41 -26.29 11.21
CA LYS A 21 -20.88 -26.26 11.26
C LYS A 21 -21.41 -24.84 11.50
N CYS A 22 -20.54 -23.83 11.50
CA CYS A 22 -20.91 -22.45 11.78
C CYS A 22 -20.38 -21.50 10.71
N CYS A 23 -19.13 -21.06 10.78
CA CYS A 23 -18.60 -20.01 9.91
C CYS A 23 -17.80 -20.52 8.70
N LEU A 24 -17.29 -21.75 8.71
CA LEU A 24 -16.41 -22.27 7.64
C LEU A 24 -17.07 -22.31 6.25
N GLY A 25 -18.40 -22.46 6.18
CA GLY A 25 -19.16 -22.54 4.93
C GLY A 25 -20.12 -21.38 4.72
N LYS A 26 -20.03 -20.32 5.53
CA LYS A 26 -20.81 -19.11 5.28
C LYS A 26 -20.15 -18.34 4.14
N PRO A 27 -20.92 -17.69 3.26
CA PRO A 27 -20.35 -16.74 2.34
C PRO A 27 -19.55 -15.72 3.14
N LEU A 28 -18.39 -15.34 2.62
CA LEU A 28 -17.63 -14.23 3.18
C LEU A 28 -18.54 -13.01 3.25
N PRO A 29 -18.36 -12.11 4.25
CA PRO A 29 -19.05 -10.83 4.25
C PRO A 29 -18.87 -10.16 2.88
N GLU A 30 -19.88 -9.48 2.38
CA GLU A 30 -19.84 -8.79 1.07
C GLU A 30 -18.59 -7.91 0.92
N ALA A 31 -18.17 -7.25 2.02
CA ALA A 31 -16.93 -6.48 2.11
C ALA A 31 -15.63 -7.26 1.83
N ALA A 32 -15.64 -8.59 1.98
CA ALA A 32 -14.51 -9.48 1.70
C ALA A 32 -14.62 -10.21 0.35
N GLN A 33 -15.77 -10.12 -0.34
CA GLN A 33 -15.95 -10.70 -1.67
C GLN A 33 -15.26 -9.87 -2.76
N ASN A 34 -15.22 -8.54 -2.58
CA ASN A 34 -14.57 -7.61 -3.54
C ASN A 34 -13.06 -7.44 -3.32
N SER A 35 -12.39 -8.43 -2.72
CA SER A 35 -10.93 -8.37 -2.57
C SER A 35 -10.21 -8.35 -3.93
N PHE A 36 -10.83 -8.92 -4.97
CA PHE A 36 -10.29 -8.92 -6.32
C PHE A 36 -10.49 -7.59 -7.05
N GLU A 37 -11.68 -6.99 -6.99
CA GLU A 37 -11.93 -5.65 -7.55
C GLU A 37 -11.03 -4.61 -6.87
N ARG A 38 -10.93 -4.64 -5.54
CA ARG A 38 -9.99 -3.80 -4.79
C ARG A 38 -8.53 -4.05 -5.19
N TYR A 39 -8.16 -5.27 -5.57
CA TYR A 39 -6.82 -5.54 -6.08
C TYR A 39 -6.62 -4.93 -7.48
N LEU A 40 -7.61 -5.04 -8.36
CA LEU A 40 -7.57 -4.46 -9.70
C LEU A 40 -7.53 -2.92 -9.68
N ASP A 41 -8.28 -2.28 -8.79
CA ASP A 41 -8.26 -0.82 -8.63
C ASP A 41 -6.90 -0.29 -8.16
N ASN A 42 -6.15 -1.13 -7.43
CA ASN A 42 -4.79 -0.82 -6.98
C ASN A 42 -3.71 -1.19 -8.01
N LEU A 43 -4.07 -1.79 -9.15
CA LEU A 43 -3.11 -2.18 -10.17
C LEU A 43 -2.82 -0.99 -11.11
N TRP A 44 -1.61 -0.44 -11.00
CA TRP A 44 -1.15 0.61 -11.90
C TRP A 44 -0.64 0.02 -13.21
N SER A 45 -1.53 -0.17 -14.20
CA SER A 45 -1.14 -0.49 -15.57
C SER A 45 -0.73 0.78 -16.33
N TYR A 46 0.11 0.64 -17.36
CA TYR A 46 0.51 1.77 -18.20
C TYR A 46 -0.70 2.47 -18.83
N GLU A 47 -1.64 1.70 -19.39
CA GLU A 47 -2.86 2.23 -20.00
C GLU A 47 -3.69 3.01 -18.99
N LYS A 48 -3.86 2.47 -17.78
CA LYS A 48 -4.61 3.13 -16.71
C LYS A 48 -3.95 4.44 -16.29
N VAL A 49 -2.63 4.46 -16.17
CA VAL A 49 -1.87 5.68 -15.84
C VAL A 49 -2.03 6.75 -16.92
N ASN A 50 -2.07 6.35 -18.19
CA ASN A 50 -2.23 7.29 -19.30
C ASN A 50 -3.63 7.93 -19.36
N GLU A 51 -4.64 7.26 -18.79
CA GLU A 51 -6.01 7.78 -18.68
C GLU A 51 -6.21 8.67 -17.43
N MET A 52 -5.35 8.56 -16.43
CA MET A 52 -5.45 9.32 -15.18
C MET A 52 -4.99 10.77 -15.36
N GLY A 53 -5.68 11.69 -14.68
CA GLY A 53 -5.24 13.07 -14.58
C GLY A 53 -4.01 13.22 -13.66
N THR A 54 -3.25 14.30 -13.83
CA THR A 54 -2.07 14.57 -12.98
C THR A 54 -2.42 14.64 -11.50
N GLU A 55 -3.54 15.28 -11.16
CA GLU A 55 -4.00 15.40 -9.76
C GLU A 55 -4.34 14.03 -9.16
N GLU A 56 -5.04 13.17 -9.91
CA GLU A 56 -5.37 11.80 -9.48
C GLU A 56 -4.11 10.97 -9.24
N ILE A 57 -3.11 11.10 -10.10
CA ILE A 57 -1.82 10.41 -9.93
C ILE A 57 -1.14 10.89 -8.65
N VAL A 58 -1.11 12.20 -8.41
CA VAL A 58 -0.49 12.79 -7.20
C VAL A 58 -1.19 12.32 -5.94
N ASP A 59 -2.52 12.33 -5.90
CA ASP A 59 -3.30 11.88 -4.73
C ASP A 59 -2.99 10.42 -4.40
N LYS A 60 -2.95 9.55 -5.43
CA LYS A 60 -2.64 8.12 -5.20
C LYS A 60 -1.18 7.89 -4.78
N LEU A 61 -0.24 8.73 -5.23
CA LEU A 61 1.15 8.69 -4.75
C LEU A 61 1.23 9.06 -3.26
N GLN A 62 0.46 10.06 -2.82
CA GLN A 62 0.38 10.44 -1.41
C GLN A 62 -0.21 9.33 -0.54
N ASP A 63 -1.23 8.62 -1.03
CA ASP A 63 -1.84 7.48 -0.33
C ASP A 63 -0.86 6.33 -0.07
N ILE A 64 0.12 6.14 -0.96
CA ILE A 64 1.21 5.15 -0.78
C ILE A 64 2.42 5.72 -0.02
N GLY A 65 2.31 6.92 0.53
CA GLY A 65 3.33 7.57 1.36
C GLY A 65 4.43 8.27 0.57
N ILE A 66 4.21 8.58 -0.71
CA ILE A 66 5.14 9.34 -1.54
C ILE A 66 4.69 10.80 -1.57
N SER A 67 5.42 11.66 -0.86
CA SER A 67 5.23 13.11 -0.94
C SER A 67 5.71 13.63 -2.29
N PHE A 68 4.82 14.33 -3.00
CA PHE A 68 5.13 14.94 -4.30
C PHE A 68 4.88 16.45 -4.21
N GLU A 69 5.94 17.24 -4.26
CA GLU A 69 5.88 18.70 -4.43
C GLU A 69 6.19 19.01 -5.89
N LYS A 70 5.23 19.64 -6.59
CA LYS A 70 5.31 19.86 -8.04
C LYS A 70 6.49 20.75 -8.39
N GLU A 71 6.72 21.79 -7.62
CA GLU A 71 7.79 22.76 -7.79
C GLU A 71 9.16 22.07 -7.68
N THR A 72 9.35 21.27 -6.63
CA THR A 72 10.57 20.48 -6.42
C THR A 72 10.79 19.46 -7.53
N PHE A 73 9.73 18.80 -7.99
CA PHE A 73 9.82 17.87 -9.11
C PHE A 73 10.23 18.55 -10.42
N LEU A 74 9.67 19.72 -10.72
CA LEU A 74 10.01 20.47 -11.93
C LEU A 74 11.49 20.91 -11.90
N GLU A 75 11.97 21.40 -10.76
CA GLU A 75 13.39 21.71 -10.58
C GLU A 75 14.29 20.49 -10.76
N ASP A 76 13.87 19.32 -10.29
CA ASP A 76 14.66 18.10 -10.39
C ASP A 76 14.66 17.52 -11.81
N VAL A 77 13.55 17.60 -12.55
CA VAL A 77 13.50 17.18 -13.96
C VAL A 77 14.42 18.05 -14.84
N GLU A 78 14.56 19.34 -14.55
CA GLU A 78 15.53 20.18 -15.25
C GLU A 78 16.99 19.75 -15.00
N LYS A 79 17.29 19.23 -13.80
CA LYS A 79 18.63 18.76 -13.43
C LYS A 79 18.97 17.40 -14.05
N PHE A 80 17.97 16.62 -14.46
CA PHE A 80 18.15 15.24 -14.89
C PHE A 80 17.55 14.96 -16.27
N TYR A 81 18.42 14.59 -17.21
CA TYR A 81 18.07 14.35 -18.62
C TYR A 81 17.11 13.17 -18.84
N SER A 82 17.00 12.22 -17.90
CA SER A 82 16.07 11.09 -18.04
C SER A 82 15.65 10.48 -16.71
N ALA A 83 14.48 9.83 -16.70
CA ALA A 83 13.94 9.08 -15.57
C ALA A 83 14.49 7.64 -15.41
N ARG A 84 15.49 7.22 -16.22
CA ARG A 84 16.10 5.87 -16.17
C ARG A 84 17.62 5.94 -15.95
N PRO A 85 18.25 4.85 -15.49
CA PRO A 85 18.93 4.77 -14.19
C PRO A 85 20.26 5.54 -14.13
N ARG A 86 20.33 6.45 -13.15
CA ARG A 86 21.41 6.70 -12.15
C ARG A 86 21.33 8.11 -11.52
N GLN A 87 20.16 8.75 -11.54
CA GLN A 87 20.09 10.21 -11.33
C GLN A 87 18.82 10.66 -10.57
N LEU A 88 17.64 10.57 -11.16
CA LEU A 88 16.42 11.09 -10.51
C LEU A 88 15.79 10.09 -9.51
N SER A 89 15.56 8.83 -9.91
CA SER A 89 14.88 7.87 -9.03
C SER A 89 15.70 7.46 -7.80
N GLU A 90 17.03 7.37 -7.93
CA GLU A 90 17.93 6.99 -6.82
C GLU A 90 18.06 8.12 -5.77
N SER A 91 18.08 9.39 -6.21
CA SER A 91 18.17 10.54 -5.29
C SER A 91 16.89 10.75 -4.48
N TRP A 92 15.74 10.41 -5.04
CA TRP A 92 14.46 10.46 -4.36
C TRP A 92 14.29 9.35 -3.32
N VAL A 93 14.82 8.14 -3.60
CA VAL A 93 14.83 7.03 -2.64
C VAL A 93 15.73 7.35 -1.44
N THR A 94 16.93 7.90 -1.65
CA THR A 94 17.86 8.18 -0.55
C THR A 94 17.42 9.35 0.32
N THR A 95 16.87 10.41 -0.27
CA THR A 95 16.39 11.59 0.48
C THR A 95 15.19 11.23 1.38
N ASN A 96 14.25 10.45 0.85
CA ASN A 96 13.05 10.07 1.63
C ASN A 96 13.33 8.99 2.68
N VAL A 97 14.35 8.13 2.49
CA VAL A 97 14.80 7.19 3.53
C VAL A 97 15.52 7.92 4.66
N MET A 98 16.39 8.90 4.37
CA MET A 98 17.11 9.66 5.41
C MET A 98 16.18 10.57 6.24
N ASN A 99 15.07 11.05 5.67
CA ASN A 99 14.08 11.83 6.41
C ASN A 99 13.22 10.97 7.38
N ASN A 100 13.19 9.64 7.20
CA ASN A 100 12.41 8.72 8.04
C ASN A 100 13.22 8.05 9.16
N GLU A 101 14.55 8.23 9.18
CA GLU A 101 15.44 7.68 10.23
C GLU A 101 15.71 8.66 11.39
N ILE A 102 15.34 9.94 11.26
CA ILE A 102 15.48 10.96 12.34
C ILE A 102 14.28 10.92 13.33
N GLY A 103 13.52 9.82 13.34
CA GLY A 103 12.43 9.57 14.30
C GLY A 103 12.74 8.50 15.36
N GLY A 104 13.98 7.98 15.43
CA GLY A 104 14.31 6.82 16.25
C GLY A 104 15.52 7.00 17.16
N GLY A 105 15.31 7.67 18.31
CA GLY A 105 15.98 7.35 19.58
C GLY A 105 17.51 7.51 19.66
N VAL A 106 17.94 8.62 20.24
CA VAL A 106 19.26 8.78 20.87
C VAL A 106 19.49 7.65 21.88
N LEU A 107 20.49 6.80 21.63
CA LEU A 107 21.09 5.95 22.65
C LEU A 107 22.02 6.83 23.51
N ASN A 108 21.64 7.06 24.76
CA ASN A 108 22.55 7.38 25.85
C ASN A 108 22.06 6.66 27.10
N GLY A 109 22.89 5.72 27.59
CA GLY A 109 22.65 4.85 28.74
C GLY A 109 23.47 3.58 28.63
#